data_AF-A0A537NU11-F1
#
_entry.id   AF-A0A537NU11-F1
#
_cell.length_a   1.000
_cell.length_b   1.000
_cell.length_c   1.000
_cell.angle_alpha   90.00
_cell.angle_beta   90.00
_cell.angle_gamma   90.00
#
_symmetry.space_group_name_H-M   'P 1'
#
loop_
_entity.id
_entity.type
_entity.pdbx_description
1 polymer ?
#
loop_
_entity_poly.entity_id
_entity_poly.type
_entity_poly.pdbx_seq_one_letter_code
_entity_poly.pdbx_strand_id
1 'polypeptide(L)' 'LLPDEDELPMMRAHHIDPTTGQDDVGEGLLFAQAPPRKVKAAVNPEDPTTWGKVGRNDACPCGSGKKFKHCHGAYV' A
#
# COMPACT_ATOMS: atom_id res chain seq x y z
N LEU A 1 -36.61 -23.45 -8.94
CA LEU A 1 -36.84 -22.09 -9.47
C LEU A 1 -35.53 -21.36 -9.32
N LEU A 2 -34.85 -21.06 -10.42
CA LEU A 2 -33.79 -20.04 -10.40
C LEU A 2 -34.49 -18.68 -10.25
N PRO A 3 -33.94 -17.74 -9.46
CA PRO A 3 -34.53 -16.42 -9.31
C PRO A 3 -34.58 -15.71 -10.67
N ASP A 4 -35.60 -14.86 -10.83
CA ASP A 4 -35.84 -14.10 -12.05
C ASP A 4 -34.68 -13.14 -12.32
N GLU A 5 -34.30 -12.95 -13.59
CA GLU A 5 -33.16 -12.10 -13.97
C GLU A 5 -33.33 -10.64 -13.52
N ASP A 6 -34.57 -10.20 -13.33
CA ASP A 6 -34.96 -8.87 -12.85
C ASP A 6 -34.78 -8.66 -11.32
N GLU A 7 -34.63 -9.73 -10.53
CA GLU A 7 -34.34 -9.65 -9.09
C GLU A 7 -32.84 -9.60 -8.77
N LEU A 8 -31.98 -9.82 -9.77
CA LEU A 8 -30.55 -9.81 -9.55
C LEU A 8 -30.04 -8.38 -9.36
N PRO A 9 -29.29 -8.09 -8.27
CA PRO A 9 -28.72 -6.77 -8.07
C PRO A 9 -27.77 -6.44 -9.21
N MET A 10 -27.96 -5.25 -9.80
CA MET A 10 -27.08 -4.66 -10.80
C MET A 10 -25.60 -4.77 -10.38
N MET A 11 -24.74 -5.27 -11.28
CA MET A 11 -23.31 -5.40 -11.01
C MET A 11 -22.69 -4.03 -10.76
N ARG A 12 -22.12 -3.85 -9.57
CA ARG A 12 -21.34 -2.66 -9.21
C ARG A 12 -19.89 -2.87 -9.66
N ALA A 13 -19.44 -2.07 -10.62
CA ALA A 13 -18.03 -2.02 -10.97
C ALA A 13 -17.24 -1.45 -9.79
N HIS A 14 -16.07 -2.02 -9.48
CA HIS A 14 -15.11 -1.50 -8.52
C HIS A 14 -13.73 -1.51 -9.19
N HIS A 15 -13.19 -0.33 -9.50
CA HIS A 15 -11.82 -0.20 -10.01
C HIS A 15 -10.97 0.44 -8.93
N ILE A 16 -10.26 -0.40 -8.17
CA ILE A 16 -9.42 0.05 -7.05
C ILE A 16 -8.05 0.46 -7.59
N ASP A 17 -7.71 1.74 -7.51
CA ASP A 17 -6.38 2.22 -7.89
C ASP A 17 -5.29 1.55 -7.03
N PRO A 18 -4.23 0.99 -7.64
CA PRO A 18 -3.19 0.25 -6.91
C PRO A 18 -2.26 1.14 -6.08
N THR A 19 -2.30 2.45 -6.29
CA THR A 19 -1.47 3.47 -5.65
C THR A 19 -2.22 4.15 -4.50
N THR A 20 -3.52 4.42 -4.67
CA THR A 20 -4.35 5.17 -3.71
C THR A 20 -5.41 4.34 -3.00
N GLY A 21 -5.79 3.18 -3.54
CA GLY A 21 -6.79 2.27 -2.97
C GLY A 21 -8.23 2.76 -3.08
N GLN A 22 -8.48 3.76 -3.92
CA GLN A 22 -9.79 4.38 -4.14
C GLN A 22 -10.50 3.75 -5.34
N ASP A 23 -11.83 3.73 -5.32
CA ASP A 23 -12.67 3.22 -6.39
C ASP A 23 -12.98 4.30 -7.43
N ASP A 24 -12.35 4.22 -8.61
CA ASP A 24 -12.37 5.28 -9.64
C ASP A 24 -13.55 5.19 -10.64
N VAL A 25 -14.62 4.47 -10.31
CA VAL A 25 -15.80 4.30 -11.19
C VAL A 25 -16.98 5.13 -10.70
N GLY A 26 -16.92 6.42 -11.03
CA GLY A 26 -17.99 7.39 -10.81
C GLY A 26 -17.42 8.77 -10.52
N GLU A 27 -17.77 9.74 -11.37
CA GLU A 27 -17.34 11.13 -11.37
C GLU A 27 -16.98 11.75 -10.01
N GLY A 28 -15.82 12.40 -9.98
CA GLY A 28 -15.10 12.71 -8.77
C GLY A 28 -15.75 13.72 -7.83
N LEU A 29 -15.54 13.46 -6.54
CA LEU A 29 -15.38 14.44 -5.47
C LEU A 29 -15.04 13.63 -4.20
N LEU A 30 -14.03 14.04 -3.43
CA LEU A 30 -13.58 13.42 -2.17
C LEU A 30 -12.76 12.14 -2.46
N PHE A 31 -11.44 12.07 -2.33
CA PHE A 31 -10.69 12.09 -1.08
C PHE A 31 -9.23 12.46 -1.36
N ALA A 32 -8.93 13.75 -1.32
CA ALA A 32 -7.69 14.15 -0.64
C ALA A 32 -7.73 13.54 0.77
N GLN A 33 -6.56 13.19 1.33
CA GLN A 33 -6.31 12.67 2.68
C GLN A 33 -6.05 11.15 2.78
N ALA A 34 -5.07 10.64 2.02
CA ALA A 34 -4.28 9.54 2.58
C ALA A 34 -3.33 10.14 3.65
N PRO A 35 -3.34 9.66 4.91
CA PRO A 35 -2.39 10.13 5.91
C PRO A 35 -0.96 9.77 5.45
N PRO A 36 0.03 10.65 5.62
CA PRO A 36 1.41 10.28 5.32
C PRO A 36 1.77 9.06 6.16
N ARG A 37 2.31 8.01 5.51
CA ARG A 37 2.90 6.86 6.22
C ARG A 37 3.92 7.43 7.19
N LYS A 38 3.59 7.46 8.48
CA LYS A 38 4.49 7.94 9.52
C LYS A 38 5.65 6.94 9.58
N VAL A 39 6.80 7.31 9.02
CA VAL A 39 8.06 6.65 9.32
C VAL A 39 8.36 7.00 10.78
N LYS A 40 7.90 6.17 11.72
CA LYS A 40 8.21 6.33 13.14
C LYS A 40 9.37 5.42 13.51
N ALA A 41 10.50 6.06 13.77
CA ALA A 41 11.46 5.84 14.86
C ALA A 41 12.82 6.35 14.35
N ALA A 42 13.64 6.89 15.25
CA ALA A 42 15.03 7.18 14.96
C ALA A 42 15.77 5.85 14.77
N VAL A 43 15.67 5.30 13.55
CA VAL A 43 16.37 4.11 13.13
C VAL A 43 17.77 4.54 12.72
N ASN A 44 18.83 3.96 13.31
CA ASN A 44 20.19 4.31 12.94
C ASN A 44 20.50 3.66 11.58
N PRO A 45 20.77 4.42 10.50
CA PRO A 45 21.06 3.87 9.17
C PRO A 45 22.29 2.95 9.12
N GLU A 46 23.19 3.07 10.10
CA GLU A 46 24.44 2.31 10.16
C GLU A 46 24.31 1.02 10.97
N ASP A 47 23.26 0.88 11.79
CA ASP A 47 23.06 -0.28 12.67
C ASP A 47 21.75 -1.02 12.34
N PRO A 48 21.80 -2.13 11.58
CA PRO A 48 20.63 -2.90 11.18
C PRO A 48 19.87 -3.55 12.33
N THR A 49 20.48 -3.69 13.51
CA THR A 49 19.79 -4.25 14.68
C THR A 49 18.73 -3.30 15.24
N THR A 50 18.88 -2.00 14.99
CA THR A 50 17.95 -0.95 15.42
C THR A 50 16.71 -0.82 14.51
N TRP A 51 16.72 -1.49 13.35
CA TRP A 51 15.69 -1.30 12.32
C TRP A 51 14.38 -2.00 12.63
N GLY A 52 14.39 -2.97 13.54
CA GLY A 52 13.21 -3.76 13.89
C GLY A 52 12.63 -4.49 12.69
N LYS A 53 11.29 -4.51 12.58
CA LYS A 53 10.58 -5.23 11.52
C LYS A 53 10.39 -4.32 10.29
N VAL A 54 11.37 -4.34 9.38
CA VAL A 54 11.32 -3.61 8.11
C VAL A 54 10.54 -4.42 7.07
N GLY A 55 9.53 -3.82 6.43
CA GLY A 55 8.82 -4.47 5.33
C GLY A 55 9.70 -4.63 4.09
N ARG A 56 9.65 -5.78 3.42
CA ARG A 56 10.50 -6.04 2.23
C ARG A 56 10.35 -5.02 1.09
N ASN A 57 9.19 -4.39 0.96
CA ASN A 57 8.93 -3.40 -0.09
C ASN A 57 9.14 -1.95 0.37
N ASP A 58 9.37 -1.70 1.67
CA ASP A 58 9.60 -0.36 2.20
C ASP A 58 10.97 0.18 1.79
N ALA A 59 11.17 1.49 1.92
CA ALA A 59 12.47 2.12 1.72
C ALA A 59 13.49 1.54 2.71
N CYS A 60 14.69 1.22 2.23
CA CYS A 60 15.74 0.67 3.07
C CYS A 60 16.20 1.73 4.10
N PRO A 61 16.23 1.43 5.42
CA PRO A 61 16.58 2.41 6.45
C PRO A 61 18.03 2.94 6.36
N CYS A 62 18.90 2.26 5.61
CA CYS A 62 20.27 2.70 5.34
C CYS A 62 20.37 3.95 4.43
N GLY A 63 19.26 4.51 3.96
CA GLY A 63 19.24 5.73 3.13
C GLY A 63 19.62 5.53 1.66
N SER A 64 19.71 4.29 1.17
CA SER A 64 20.15 4.00 -0.22
C SER A 64 19.14 4.39 -1.31
N GLY A 65 17.92 4.78 -0.94
CA GLY A 65 16.80 5.02 -1.87
C GLY A 65 16.22 3.75 -2.51
N LYS A 66 16.78 2.58 -2.23
CA LYS A 66 16.29 1.28 -2.72
C LYS A 66 15.26 0.69 -1.76
N LYS A 67 14.38 -0.18 -2.28
CA LYS A 67 13.50 -1.02 -1.44
C LYS A 67 14.34 -2.00 -0.60
N PHE A 68 13.90 -2.34 0.61
CA PHE A 68 14.62 -3.24 1.51
C PHE A 68 15.03 -4.56 0.83
N LYS A 69 14.12 -5.20 0.09
CA LYS A 69 14.40 -6.43 -0.69
C LYS A 69 15.47 -6.32 -1.78
N HIS A 70 15.80 -5.11 -2.22
CA HIS A 70 16.83 -4.86 -3.25
C HIS A 70 18.12 -4.27 -2.64
N CYS A 71 18.23 -4.29 -1.32
CA CYS A 71 19.35 -3.76 -0.57
C CYS A 71 19.70 -4.75 0.55
N HIS A 72 19.67 -4.34 1.82
CA HIS A 72 20.02 -5.20 2.96
C HIS A 72 19.07 -6.38 3.18
N GLY A 73 17.86 -6.36 2.62
CA GLY A 73 16.90 -7.47 2.65
C GLY A 73 16.99 -8.42 1.45
N ALA A 74 18.02 -8.32 0.60
CA ALA A 74 18.20 -9.22 -0.54
C ALA A 74 18.60 -10.65 -0.12
N TYR A 75 19.29 -10.77 1.03
CA TYR A 75 19.80 -12.04 1.57
C TYR A 75 19.23 -12.36 2.96
N VAL A 76 18.21 -11.62 3.40
CA VAL A 76 17.51 -11.77 4.69
C VAL A 76 16.12 -12.37 4.48
#